data_AF-A0A4Y2TEM8-F1
#
_entry.id   AF-A0A4Y2TEM8-F1
#
_cell.length_a   1.000
_cell.length_b   1.000
_cell.length_c   1.000
_cell.angle_alpha   90.00
_cell.angle_beta   90.00
_cell.angle_gamma   90.00
#
_symmetry.space_group_name_H-M   'P 1'
#
loop_
_entity.id
_entity.type
_entity.pdbx_description
1 polymer ?
#
loop_
_entity_poly.entity_id
_entity_poly.type
_entity_poly.pdbx_seq_one_letter_code
_entity_poly.pdbx_strand_id
1 'polypeptide(L)'
;MISLDIKGAFDHLQYTSIKNSLENLKYHSNSLETLKDILSNRKVAINTSQGPATWNQQHGCPQGSCTGPAFWNLMADEVLRQD
;
A
#
# COMPACT_ATOMS: atom_id res chain seq x y z
N MET A 1 22.40 -21.17 -1.63
CA MET A 1 21.03 -20.63 -1.60
C MET A 1 21.03 -19.46 -0.66
N ILE A 2 20.55 -18.30 -1.11
CA ILE A 2 20.41 -17.11 -0.25
C ILE A 2 18.91 -16.90 -0.07
N SER A 3 18.47 -16.72 1.18
CA SER A 3 17.09 -16.38 1.53
C SER A 3 17.02 -14.94 2.02
N LEU A 4 15.98 -14.23 1.60
CA LEU A 4 15.71 -12.85 2.01
C LEU A 4 14.33 -12.80 2.68
N ASP A 5 14.25 -12.15 3.84
CA ASP A 5 13.00 -11.82 4.52
C ASP A 5 12.88 -10.30 4.62
N ILE A 6 11.67 -9.77 4.38
CA ILE A 6 11.44 -8.32 4.37
C ILE A 6 10.61 -7.95 5.60
N LYS A 7 11.28 -7.27 6.54
CA LYS A 7 10.67 -6.82 7.79
C LYS A 7 9.52 -5.84 7.51
N GLY A 8 8.33 -6.16 8.02
CA GLY A 8 7.17 -5.27 7.95
C GLY A 8 6.75 -4.95 6.51
N ALA A 9 6.76 -5.95 5.62
CA ALA A 9 6.40 -5.80 4.21
C ALA A 9 5.14 -4.96 3.97
N PHE A 10 4.05 -5.28 4.68
CA PHE A 10 2.78 -4.55 4.57
C PHE A 10 2.79 -3.19 5.27
N ASP A 11 3.65 -2.99 6.27
CA ASP A 11 3.74 -1.71 6.99
C ASP A 11 4.48 -0.66 6.15
N HIS A 12 5.42 -1.07 5.30
CA HIS A 12 6.31 -0.17 4.57
C HIS A 12 5.91 0.08 3.10
N LEU A 13 4.74 -0.40 2.66
CA LEU A 13 4.24 -0.18 1.31
C LEU A 13 4.22 1.31 0.93
N GLN A 14 4.96 1.65 -0.13
CA GLN A 14 5.02 3.03 -0.64
C GLN A 14 3.85 3.28 -1.60
N TYR A 15 2.99 4.25 -1.25
CA TYR A 15 1.83 4.56 -2.09
C TYR A 15 2.21 5.14 -3.45
N THR A 16 3.30 5.90 -3.52
CA THR A 16 3.84 6.46 -4.76
C THR A 16 4.23 5.34 -5.73
N SER A 17 5.01 4.37 -5.27
CA SER A 17 5.37 3.15 -6.00
C SER A 17 4.17 2.38 -6.54
N ILE A 18 3.18 2.14 -5.67
CA ILE A 18 1.96 1.43 -6.07
C ILE A 18 1.17 2.23 -7.10
N LYS A 19 0.98 3.54 -6.88
CA LYS A 19 0.27 4.42 -7.82
C LYS A 19 0.97 4.47 -9.18
N ASN A 20 2.29 4.62 -9.20
CA ASN A 20 3.08 4.59 -10.43
C ASN A 20 2.92 3.26 -11.17
N SER A 21 2.97 2.13 -10.44
CA SER A 21 2.75 0.81 -11.01
C SER A 21 1.34 0.66 -11.60
N LEU A 22 0.33 1.21 -10.93
CA LEU A 22 -1.06 1.24 -11.43
C LEU A 22 -1.19 2.10 -12.71
N GLU A 23 -0.56 3.27 -12.78
CA GLU A 23 -0.54 4.09 -14.01
C GLU A 23 0.13 3.35 -15.19
N ASN A 24 1.19 2.59 -14.91
CA ASN A 24 1.94 1.85 -15.92
C ASN A 24 1.19 0.65 -16.52
N LEU A 25 0.07 0.24 -15.93
CA LEU A 25 -0.79 -0.80 -16.51
C LEU A 25 -1.50 -0.34 -17.80
N LYS A 26 -1.40 0.95 -18.16
CA LYS A 26 -1.89 1.54 -19.43
C LYS A 26 -3.36 1.20 -19.73
N TYR A 27 -4.18 1.00 -18.70
CA TYR A 27 -5.59 0.68 -18.81
C TYR A 27 -6.40 1.49 -17.79
N HIS A 28 -7.35 2.28 -18.27
CA HIS A 28 -8.25 3.04 -17.40
C HIS A 28 -9.50 2.25 -17.09
N SER A 29 -9.80 2.07 -15.80
CA SER A 29 -11.04 1.47 -15.32
C SER A 29 -11.43 2.00 -13.96
N ASN A 30 -12.72 1.91 -13.64
CA ASN A 30 -13.23 2.23 -12.31
C ASN A 30 -12.52 1.43 -11.22
N SER A 31 -12.08 0.21 -11.52
CA SER A 31 -11.30 -0.61 -10.60
C SER A 31 -9.93 0.01 -10.30
N LEU A 32 -9.23 0.53 -11.31
CA LEU A 32 -7.93 1.20 -11.12
C LEU A 32 -8.07 2.45 -10.27
N GLU A 33 -9.09 3.27 -10.57
CA GLU A 33 -9.37 4.49 -9.80
C GLU A 33 -9.77 4.17 -8.36
N THR A 34 -10.55 3.09 -8.15
CA THR A 34 -10.89 2.61 -6.79
C THR A 34 -9.63 2.18 -6.03
N LEU A 35 -8.67 1.49 -6.67
CA LEU A 35 -7.41 1.10 -6.03
C LEU A 35 -6.56 2.32 -5.66
N LYS A 36 -6.51 3.36 -6.50
CA LYS A 36 -5.83 4.63 -6.19
C LYS A 36 -6.52 5.39 -5.05
N ASP A 37 -7.84 5.38 -5.02
CA ASP A 37 -8.64 6.05 -3.99
C ASP A 37 -8.47 5.37 -2.63
N ILE A 38 -8.43 4.03 -2.57
CA ILE A 38 -8.13 3.26 -1.35
C ILE A 38 -6.80 3.70 -0.70
N LEU A 39 -5.82 4.12 -1.49
CA LEU A 39 -4.51 4.59 -1.00
C LEU A 39 -4.47 6.08 -0.66
N SER A 40 -5.57 6.81 -0.87
CA SER A 40 -5.63 8.26 -0.72
C SER A 40 -6.33 8.66 0.58
N ASN A 41 -5.85 9.72 1.24
CA ASN A 41 -6.42 10.29 2.47
C ASN A 41 -6.66 9.28 3.61
N ARG A 42 -5.85 8.23 3.68
CA ARG A 42 -5.99 7.21 4.72
C ARG A 42 -5.66 7.74 6.10
N LYS A 43 -6.49 7.35 7.06
CA LYS A 43 -6.29 7.64 8.49
C LYS A 43 -6.48 6.39 9.31
N VAL A 44 -5.69 6.26 10.36
CA VAL A 44 -5.92 5.29 11.43
C VAL A 44 -6.55 6.05 12.59
N ALA A 45 -7.57 5.45 13.21
CA ALA A 45 -8.18 5.97 14.43
C ALA A 45 -7.98 4.96 15.56
N ILE A 46 -7.58 5.45 16.73
CA ILE A 46 -7.48 4.65 17.96
C ILE A 46 -8.33 5.30 19.04
N ASN A 47 -9.07 4.50 19.80
CA ASN A 47 -9.79 5.00 20.95
C ASN A 47 -8.83 5.10 22.14
N THR A 48 -8.70 6.29 22.70
CA THR A 48 -7.91 6.54 23.92
C THR A 48 -8.84 6.93 25.07
N SER A 49 -8.31 7.00 26.29
CA SER A 49 -9.07 7.51 27.46
C SER A 49 -9.55 8.95 27.30
N GLN A 50 -8.94 9.74 26.40
CA GLN A 50 -9.26 11.13 26.11
C GLN A 50 -10.17 11.28 24.88
N GLY A 51 -10.55 10.16 24.24
CA GLY A 51 -11.33 10.13 23.01
C GLY A 51 -10.55 9.57 21.81
N PRO A 52 -11.16 9.57 20.61
CA PRO A 52 -10.52 9.07 19.39
C PRO A 52 -9.32 9.95 18.99
N ALA A 53 -8.15 9.35 18.88
CA ALA A 53 -7.00 9.96 18.22
C ALA A 53 -6.93 9.48 16.78
N THR A 54 -6.62 10.38 15.84
CA THR A 54 -6.48 10.05 14.42
C THR A 54 -5.09 10.38 13.92
N TRP A 55 -4.57 9.54 13.02
CA TRP A 55 -3.27 9.71 12.40
C TRP A 55 -3.37 9.54 10.89
N ASN A 56 -2.79 10.46 10.12
CA ASN A 56 -2.72 10.36 8.67
C ASN A 56 -1.68 9.32 8.26
N GLN A 57 -2.11 8.28 7.58
CA GLN A 57 -1.22 7.20 7.18
C GLN A 57 -0.64 7.47 5.80
N GLN A 58 0.70 7.55 5.73
CA GLN A 58 1.44 7.88 4.51
C GLN A 58 2.03 6.67 3.79
N HIS A 59 2.03 5.49 4.44
CA HIS A 59 2.53 4.24 3.89
C HIS A 59 1.84 3.03 4.56
N GLY A 60 2.00 1.86 3.94
CA GLY A 60 1.53 0.59 4.47
C GLY A 60 0.06 0.29 4.17
N CYS A 61 -0.38 -0.94 4.42
CA CYS A 61 -1.78 -1.34 4.32
C CYS A 61 -2.24 -2.05 5.59
N PRO A 62 -3.56 -2.09 5.89
CA PRO A 62 -4.06 -2.90 6.98
C PRO A 62 -3.72 -4.37 6.73
N GLN A 63 -3.08 -5.02 7.70
CA GLN A 63 -2.84 -6.46 7.66
C GLN A 63 -4.21 -7.18 7.71
N GLY A 64 -4.43 -8.12 6.80
CA GLY A 64 -5.73 -8.77 6.60
C GLY A 64 -6.65 -8.08 5.59
N SER A 65 -6.24 -6.94 5.00
CA SER A 65 -6.96 -6.36 3.86
C SER A 65 -6.83 -7.25 2.61
N CYS A 66 -7.92 -7.39 1.86
CA CYS A 66 -7.93 -8.18 0.62
C CYS A 66 -6.98 -7.61 -0.45
N THR A 67 -6.76 -6.29 -0.45
CA THR A 67 -5.90 -5.59 -1.42
C THR A 67 -4.43 -5.58 -1.03
N GLY A 68 -4.09 -5.89 0.23
CA GLY A 68 -2.72 -5.88 0.74
C GLY A 68 -1.74 -6.72 -0.10
N PRO A 69 -2.03 -8.00 -0.39
CA PRO A 69 -1.16 -8.83 -1.23
C PRO A 69 -0.94 -8.28 -2.64
N ALA A 70 -1.98 -7.69 -3.26
CA ALA A 70 -1.85 -7.11 -4.59
C ALA A 70 -0.95 -5.86 -4.58
N PHE A 71 -1.11 -4.99 -3.58
CA PHE A 71 -0.26 -3.82 -3.41
C PHE A 71 1.20 -4.19 -3.12
N TRP A 72 1.42 -5.25 -2.32
CA TRP A 72 2.75 -5.80 -2.11
C TRP A 72 3.39 -6.27 -3.40
N ASN A 73 2.68 -7.04 -4.22
CA ASN A 73 3.21 -7.52 -5.49
C ASN A 73 3.55 -6.38 -6.45
N LEU A 74 2.72 -5.33 -6.54
CA LEU A 74 3.01 -4.17 -7.39
C LEU A 74 4.29 -3.44 -6.95
N MET A 75 4.48 -3.24 -5.65
CA MET A 75 5.67 -2.58 -5.11
C MET A 75 6.92 -3.48 -5.26
N ALA A 76 6.80 -4.77 -4.97
CA ALA A 76 7.90 -5.72 -5.13
C ALA A 76 8.35 -5.86 -6.60
N ASP A 77 7.41 -5.88 -7.53
CA ASP A 77 7.67 -5.93 -8.98
C ASP A 77 8.38 -4.67 -9.48
N GLU A 78 8.11 -3.50 -8.90
CA GLU A 78 8.93 -2.30 -9.15
C GLU A 78 10.37 -2.49 -8.66
N VAL A 79 10.58 -2.98 -7.43
CA VAL A 79 11.92 -3.22 -6.85
C VAL A 79 12.71 -4.26 -7.64
N LEU A 80 12.07 -5.36 -8.05
CA LEU A 80 12.70 -6.46 -8.78
C LEU A 80 13.09 -6.08 -10.23
N ARG A 81 12.50 -5.02 -10.78
CA ARG A 81 12.80 -4.51 -12.13
C ARG A 81 13.80 -3.35 -12.14
N GLN A 82 14.24 -2.88 -10.97
CA GLN A 82 15.32 -1.90 -10.90
C GLN A 82 16.65 -2.63 -11.12
N ASP A 83 17.31 -2.33 -12.23
CA ASP A 83 18.67 -2.81 -12.59
C ASP A 83 19.75 -2.20 -11.69
#